data_AF-A0A095CFZ3-F1
#
_entry.id   AF-A0A095CFZ3-F1
#
_cell.length_a   1.000
_cell.length_b   1.000
_cell.length_c   1.000
_cell.angle_alpha   90.00
_cell.angle_beta   90.00
_cell.angle_gamma   90.00
#
_symmetry.space_group_name_H-M   'P 1'
#
loop_
_entity.id
_entity.type
_entity.pdbx_description
1 polymer ?
#
loop_
_entity_poly.entity_id
_entity_poly.type
_entity_poly.pdbx_seq_one_letter_code
_entity_poly.pdbx_strand_id
1 'polypeptide(L)'
;YTDRCKHLSLEPLWHRRLKNNLIFLYKAIYGLSFLPPCPTIPHAPAYRLRNNAYTLLTVKHQKQMRCKFFTVRYSLLWNRLPMPIRNCDTFTRFKKLITLFLDSKELQHFLELPPTNEALYYGPPSI
;
A
#
# COMPACT_ATOMS: atom_id res chain seq x y z
N TYR A 1 -17.81 -3.85 -15.84
CA TYR A 1 -17.51 -2.67 -15.00
C TYR A 1 -16.24 -1.96 -15.45
N THR A 2 -15.14 -2.69 -15.60
CA THR A 2 -13.87 -2.21 -16.18
C THR A 2 -14.07 -1.53 -17.54
N ASP A 3 -14.89 -2.09 -18.42
CA ASP A 3 -15.14 -1.50 -19.75
C ASP A 3 -15.92 -0.19 -19.67
N ARG A 4 -16.84 -0.09 -18.71
CA ARG A 4 -17.55 1.16 -18.42
C ARG A 4 -16.60 2.24 -17.88
N CYS A 5 -15.62 1.87 -17.06
CA CYS A 5 -14.58 2.79 -16.62
C CYS A 5 -13.72 3.27 -17.80
N LYS A 6 -13.33 2.38 -18.71
CA LYS A 6 -12.58 2.74 -19.93
C LYS A 6 -13.36 3.70 -20.82
N HIS A 7 -14.64 3.42 -21.06
CA HIS A 7 -15.50 4.24 -21.90
C HIS A 7 -15.73 5.65 -21.34
N LEU A 8 -15.81 5.78 -20.01
CA LEU A 8 -16.02 7.06 -19.32
C LEU A 8 -14.70 7.74 -18.91
N SER A 9 -13.54 7.22 -19.32
CA SER A 9 -12.22 7.71 -18.90
C SER A 9 -12.07 7.82 -17.37
N LEU A 10 -12.68 6.89 -16.63
CA LEU A 10 -12.66 6.85 -15.16
C LEU A 10 -11.57 5.90 -14.65
N GLU A 11 -10.93 6.28 -13.52
CA GLU A 11 -10.03 5.38 -12.80
C GLU A 11 -10.76 4.08 -12.39
N PRO A 12 -10.15 2.90 -12.61
CA PRO A 12 -10.75 1.64 -12.22
C PRO A 12 -10.86 1.55 -10.69
N LEU A 13 -11.87 0.82 -10.20
CA LEU A 13 -12.16 0.71 -8.76
C LEU A 13 -10.97 0.18 -7.95
N TRP A 14 -10.22 -0.78 -8.48
CA TRP A 14 -9.09 -1.36 -7.78
C TRP A 14 -7.98 -0.32 -7.56
N HIS A 15 -7.74 0.56 -8.53
CA HIS A 15 -6.72 1.61 -8.47
C HIS A 15 -7.11 2.68 -7.43
N ARG A 16 -8.39 3.10 -7.45
CA ARG A 16 -8.94 3.99 -6.43
C ARG A 16 -8.88 3.41 -5.02
N ARG A 17 -9.20 2.12 -4.87
CA ARG A 17 -9.09 1.40 -3.58
C ARG A 17 -7.64 1.32 -3.11
N LEU A 18 -6.70 1.02 -4.00
CA LEU A 18 -5.27 0.99 -3.69
C LEU A 18 -4.79 2.35 -3.15
N LYS A 19 -5.07 3.42 -3.90
CA LYS A 19 -4.77 4.81 -3.51
C LYS A 19 -5.33 5.17 -2.14
N ASN A 20 -6.64 5.00 -1.96
CA ASN A 20 -7.33 5.38 -0.72
C ASN A 20 -6.84 4.58 0.48
N ASN A 21 -6.56 3.29 0.31
CA ASN A 21 -6.11 2.44 1.41
C ASN A 21 -4.65 2.72 1.82
N LEU A 22 -3.77 3.09 0.88
CA LEU A 22 -2.42 3.57 1.22
C LEU A 22 -2.45 4.92 1.94
N ILE A 23 -3.34 5.83 1.51
CA ILE A 23 -3.59 7.11 2.21
C ILE A 23 -4.15 6.87 3.62
N PHE A 24 -5.08 5.93 3.76
CA PHE A 24 -5.60 5.55 5.07
C PHE A 24 -4.52 4.94 5.97
N LEU A 25 -3.67 4.07 5.42
CA LEU A 25 -2.55 3.50 6.17
C LEU A 25 -1.58 4.58 6.66
N TYR A 26 -1.24 5.56 5.81
CA TYR A 26 -0.45 6.72 6.24
C TYR A 26 -1.09 7.41 7.44
N LYS A 27 -2.39 7.72 7.37
CA LYS A 27 -3.08 8.36 8.49
C LYS A 27 -3.04 7.51 9.76
N ALA A 28 -3.16 6.19 9.64
CA ALA A 28 -3.10 5.28 10.77
C ALA A 28 -1.70 5.24 11.41
N ILE A 29 -0.64 5.25 10.60
CA ILE A 29 0.76 5.27 11.08
C ILE A 29 1.07 6.58 11.82
N TYR A 30 0.68 7.72 11.25
CA TYR A 30 0.99 9.04 11.78
C TYR A 30 -0.06 9.57 12.79
N GLY A 31 -1.01 8.73 13.22
CA GLY A 31 -2.04 9.12 14.18
C GLY A 31 -3.00 10.22 13.69
N LEU A 32 -3.12 10.42 12.37
CA LEU A 32 -3.99 11.43 11.74
C LEU A 32 -5.42 10.91 11.52
N SER A 33 -5.73 9.69 11.97
CA SER A 33 -7.05 9.08 11.85
C SER A 33 -7.90 9.36 13.10
N PHE A 34 -9.17 9.73 12.89
CA PHE A 34 -10.18 9.91 13.96
C PHE A 34 -10.60 8.62 14.68
N LEU A 35 -9.94 7.49 14.41
CA LEU A 35 -10.24 6.23 15.06
C LEU A 35 -9.63 6.22 16.47
N PRO A 36 -10.28 5.58 17.46
CA PRO A 36 -9.66 5.34 18.76
C PRO A 36 -8.30 4.67 18.54
N PRO A 37 -7.29 4.91 19.40
CA PRO A 37 -5.92 4.47 19.18
C PRO A 37 -5.91 2.97 18.83
N CYS A 38 -5.76 2.69 17.55
CA CYS A 38 -5.52 1.35 17.06
C CYS A 38 -4.20 0.89 17.70
N PRO A 39 -4.02 -0.38 18.09
CA PRO A 39 -2.72 -0.86 18.54
C PRO A 39 -1.68 -0.40 17.52
N THR A 40 -0.80 0.50 17.97
CA THR A 40 0.10 1.27 17.13
C THR A 40 0.81 0.28 16.22
N ILE A 41 0.70 0.45 14.89
CA ILE A 41 1.37 -0.49 13.96
C ILE A 41 2.87 -0.37 14.27
N PRO A 42 3.50 -1.42 14.82
CA PRO A 42 4.84 -1.26 15.34
C PRO A 42 5.79 -1.12 14.15
N HIS A 43 6.55 -0.04 14.15
CA HIS A 43 7.67 0.13 13.22
C HIS A 43 8.75 -0.92 13.55
N ALA A 44 9.42 -1.41 12.51
CA ALA A 44 10.57 -2.27 12.73
C ALA A 44 11.63 -1.52 13.56
N PRO A 45 12.29 -2.16 14.55
CA PRO A 45 13.34 -1.52 15.33
C PRO A 45 14.43 -1.00 14.38
N ALA A 46 14.90 0.22 14.64
CA ALA A 46 15.83 0.95 13.78
C ALA A 46 17.26 0.36 13.82
N TYR A 47 17.44 -0.89 13.43
CA TYR A 47 18.73 -1.31 12.91
C TYR A 47 18.94 -0.53 11.60
N ARG A 48 19.89 0.41 11.60
CA ARG A 48 20.21 1.33 10.50
C ARG A 48 20.79 0.58 9.29
N LEU A 49 20.01 -0.28 8.66
CA LEU A 49 20.21 -0.60 7.27
C LEU A 49 19.59 0.54 6.47
N ARG A 50 20.37 1.13 5.55
CA ARG A 50 20.09 2.37 4.78
C ARG A 50 18.71 2.39 4.09
N ASN A 51 17.99 1.26 4.07
CA ASN A 51 16.68 1.08 3.44
C ASN A 51 15.48 0.74 4.39
N ASN A 52 15.63 0.66 5.72
CA ASN A 52 14.59 0.09 6.60
C ASN A 52 13.87 1.06 7.55
N ALA A 53 14.21 2.35 7.55
CA ALA A 53 13.79 3.29 8.61
C ALA A 53 12.27 3.49 8.79
N TYR A 54 11.44 3.04 7.84
CA TYR A 54 9.98 3.19 7.90
C TYR A 54 9.24 1.92 7.44
N THR A 55 9.91 0.77 7.47
CA THR A 55 9.23 -0.51 7.21
C THR A 55 8.32 -0.87 8.38
N LEU A 56 7.10 -1.29 8.05
CA LEU A 56 6.14 -1.83 9.01
C LEU A 56 6.47 -3.28 9.29
N LEU A 57 6.32 -3.72 10.54
CA LEU A 57 6.49 -5.12 10.90
C LEU A 57 5.39 -5.97 10.24
N THR A 58 5.79 -6.78 9.26
CA THR A 58 4.91 -7.77 8.64
C THR A 58 5.16 -9.13 9.30
N VAL A 59 4.17 -9.63 10.03
CA VAL A 59 4.22 -11.00 10.59
C VAL A 59 4.19 -12.01 9.45
N LYS A 60 5.10 -12.99 9.47
CA LYS A 60 5.04 -14.15 8.56
C LYS A 60 3.73 -14.88 8.81
N HIS A 61 2.80 -14.82 7.86
CA HIS A 61 1.51 -15.49 7.97
C HIS A 61 1.59 -16.89 7.35
N GLN A 62 1.16 -17.91 8.08
CA GLN A 62 1.16 -19.30 7.58
C GLN A 62 -0.09 -19.64 6.76
N LYS A 63 -1.11 -18.78 6.72
CA LYS A 63 -2.39 -19.04 6.05
C LYS A 63 -2.72 -17.96 5.01
N GLN A 64 -3.09 -18.39 3.80
CA GLN A 64 -3.49 -17.53 2.66
C GLN A 64 -4.59 -16.50 3.02
N MET A 65 -5.48 -16.80 3.96
CA MET A 65 -6.53 -15.87 4.39
C MET A 65 -6.00 -14.66 5.18
N ARG A 66 -4.98 -14.85 6.03
CA ARG A 66 -4.42 -13.76 6.86
C ARG A 66 -3.73 -12.69 6.02
N CYS A 67 -3.17 -13.07 4.87
CA CYS A 67 -2.57 -12.12 3.94
C CYS A 67 -3.56 -11.17 3.30
N LYS A 68 -4.86 -11.52 3.26
CA LYS A 68 -5.92 -10.67 2.72
C LYS A 68 -6.35 -9.59 3.71
N PHE A 69 -5.93 -9.68 4.98
CA PHE A 69 -6.26 -8.69 5.99
C PHE A 69 -5.61 -7.35 5.64
N PHE A 70 -6.35 -6.27 5.89
CA PHE A 70 -5.93 -4.91 5.55
C PHE A 70 -4.50 -4.61 6.03
N THR A 71 -4.26 -4.83 7.33
CA THR A 71 -2.97 -4.51 7.96
C THR A 71 -1.83 -5.29 7.33
N VAL A 72 -1.99 -6.59 7.09
CA VAL A 72 -0.95 -7.43 6.48
C VAL A 72 -0.69 -7.04 5.03
N ARG A 73 -1.75 -6.94 4.23
CA ARG A 73 -1.67 -6.65 2.79
C ARG A 73 -1.07 -5.28 2.52
N TYR A 74 -1.56 -4.25 3.20
CA TYR A 74 -1.12 -2.89 2.98
C TYR A 74 0.22 -2.59 3.65
N SER A 75 0.61 -3.32 4.71
CA SER A 75 1.98 -3.21 5.23
C SER A 75 3.02 -3.77 4.27
N LEU A 76 2.71 -4.87 3.58
CA LEU A 76 3.58 -5.41 2.53
C LEU A 76 3.71 -4.44 1.35
N LEU A 77 2.60 -3.86 0.89
CA LEU A 77 2.61 -2.84 -0.17
C LEU A 77 3.38 -1.60 0.26
N TRP A 78 3.18 -1.12 1.48
CA TRP A 78 3.90 0.01 2.05
C TRP A 78 5.42 -0.23 2.07
N ASN A 79 5.85 -1.42 2.48
CA ASN A 79 7.26 -1.78 2.53
C ASN A 79 7.92 -1.84 1.14
N ARG A 80 7.14 -2.03 0.07
CA ARG A 80 7.59 -2.01 -1.32
C ARG A 80 7.60 -0.61 -1.93
N LEU A 81 6.99 0.39 -1.28
CA LEU A 81 6.99 1.74 -1.81
C LEU A 81 8.42 2.29 -1.91
N PRO A 82 8.73 3.09 -2.94
CA PRO A 82 9.99 3.80 -3.03
C PRO A 82 10.25 4.60 -1.74
N MET A 83 11.51 4.60 -1.31
CA MET A 83 11.96 5.31 -0.11
C MET A 83 11.46 6.78 -0.03
N PRO A 84 11.48 7.58 -1.13
CA PRO A 84 11.01 8.95 -1.07
C PRO A 84 9.52 9.10 -0.71
N ILE A 85 8.70 8.11 -1.09
CA ILE A 85 7.26 8.10 -0.79
C ILE A 85 7.05 7.69 0.67
N ARG A 86 7.79 6.67 1.13
CA ARG A 86 7.65 6.12 2.47
C ARG A 86 8.18 7.04 3.57
N ASN A 87 9.26 7.78 3.30
CA ASN A 87 9.87 8.73 4.25
C ASN A 87 9.23 10.11 4.21
N CYS A 88 8.08 10.24 3.53
CA CYS A 88 7.39 11.50 3.44
C CYS A 88 6.86 11.88 4.82
N ASP A 89 7.24 13.06 5.28
CA ASP A 89 6.90 13.65 6.57
C ASP A 89 5.52 14.31 6.58
N THR A 90 5.09 14.82 5.43
CA THR A 90 3.86 15.60 5.29
C THR A 90 2.78 14.84 4.51
N PHE A 91 1.57 14.83 5.05
CA PHE A 91 0.41 14.15 4.44
C PHE A 91 0.10 14.66 3.02
N THR A 92 0.21 15.97 2.80
CA THR A 92 -0.05 16.59 1.49
C THR A 92 0.96 16.11 0.44
N ARG A 93 2.24 16.03 0.81
CA ARG A 93 3.29 15.55 -0.08
C ARG A 93 3.14 14.04 -0.33
N PHE A 94 2.79 13.26 0.68
CA PHE A 94 2.52 11.83 0.52
C PHE A 94 1.40 11.58 -0.49
N LYS A 95 0.26 12.28 -0.37
CA LYS A 95 -0.85 12.18 -1.32
C LYS A 95 -0.44 12.48 -2.76
N LYS A 96 0.39 13.51 -2.96
CA LYS A 96 0.90 13.87 -4.30
C LYS A 96 1.81 12.78 -4.85
N LEU A 97 2.79 12.34 -4.06
CA LEU A 97 3.76 11.33 -4.46
C LEU A 97 3.11 9.98 -4.77
N ILE A 98 2.15 9.54 -3.94
CA ILE A 98 1.46 8.27 -4.19
C ILE A 98 0.56 8.35 -5.43
N THR A 99 -0.09 9.49 -5.69
CA THR A 99 -0.90 9.65 -6.90
C THR A 99 -0.01 9.57 -8.15
N LEU A 100 1.10 10.32 -8.16
CA LEU A 100 2.07 10.27 -9.27
C LEU A 100 2.65 8.87 -9.48
N PHE A 101 2.95 8.15 -8.40
CA PHE A 101 3.47 6.78 -8.46
C PHE A 101 2.45 5.78 -9.01
N LEU A 102 1.18 5.89 -8.59
CA LEU A 102 0.12 5.00 -9.07
C LEU A 102 -0.31 5.29 -10.51
N ASP A 103 -0.02 6.48 -11.03
CA ASP A 103 -0.28 6.83 -12.42
C ASP A 103 0.93 6.55 -13.34
N SER A 104 2.07 6.13 -12.76
CA SER A 104 3.28 5.83 -13.51
C SER A 104 3.26 4.41 -14.09
N LYS A 105 4.09 4.19 -15.12
CA LYS A 105 4.33 2.86 -15.70
C LYS A 105 4.99 1.89 -14.71
N GLU A 106 5.59 2.41 -13.64
CA GLU A 106 6.26 1.62 -12.60
C GLU A 106 5.25 0.86 -11.73
N LEU A 107 3.96 1.22 -11.77
CA LEU A 107 2.91 0.53 -11.06
C LEU A 107 2.83 -0.96 -11.45
N GLN A 108 3.03 -1.30 -12.72
CA GLN A 108 2.98 -2.69 -13.17
C GLN A 108 4.05 -3.53 -12.47
N HIS A 109 5.30 -3.05 -12.46
CA HIS A 109 6.40 -3.71 -11.73
C HIS A 109 6.16 -3.77 -10.21
N PHE A 110 5.53 -2.74 -9.63
CA PHE A 110 5.15 -2.73 -8.22
C PHE A 110 4.12 -3.81 -7.88
N LEU A 111 3.21 -4.12 -8.81
CA LEU A 111 2.13 -5.09 -8.65
C LEU A 111 2.52 -6.53 -9.05
N GLU A 112 3.46 -6.72 -9.98
CA GLU A 112 3.76 -8.03 -10.62
C GLU A 112 4.83 -8.90 -9.91
N LEU A 113 5.51 -8.42 -8.87
CA LEU A 113 6.59 -9.18 -8.22
C LEU A 113 6.10 -10.33 -7.31
N PRO A 114 6.77 -11.51 -7.35
CA PRO A 114 6.20 -12.87 -7.46
C PRO A 114 5.43 -13.41 -6.25
N PRO A 115 4.65 -14.50 -6.45
CA PRO A 115 3.73 -15.06 -5.47
C PRO A 115 4.50 -16.02 -4.56
N THR A 116 5.02 -15.53 -3.44
CA THR A 116 5.08 -16.41 -2.26
C THR A 116 3.75 -16.40 -1.52
N ASN A 117 2.92 -15.36 -1.73
CA ASN A 117 1.59 -15.23 -1.16
C ASN A 117 0.65 -14.55 -2.17
N GLU A 118 -0.43 -15.23 -2.59
CA GLU A 118 -1.56 -14.69 -3.39
C GLU A 118 -2.16 -13.37 -2.82
N ALA A 119 -1.78 -13.02 -1.60
CA ALA A 119 -2.04 -11.78 -0.88
C ALA A 119 -1.95 -10.48 -1.70
N LEU A 120 -0.99 -10.43 -2.62
CA LEU A 120 -0.56 -9.19 -3.28
C LEU A 120 -1.15 -9.03 -4.68
N TYR A 121 -1.91 -10.01 -5.17
CA TYR A 121 -2.58 -9.88 -6.46
C TYR A 121 -3.65 -8.77 -6.39
N TYR A 122 -3.34 -7.65 -7.03
CA TYR A 122 -4.24 -6.53 -7.32
C TYR A 122 -4.41 -6.36 -8.84
N GLY A 123 -4.25 -7.43 -9.61
CA GLY A 123 -4.53 -7.40 -11.05
C GLY A 123 -6.02 -7.20 -11.33
N PRO A 124 -6.40 -6.70 -12.53
CA PRO A 124 -7.79 -6.76 -12.98
C PRO A 124 -8.29 -8.22 -12.83
N PRO A 125 -9.56 -8.43 -12.45
CA PRO A 125 -10.12 -9.77 -12.37
C PRO A 125 -9.87 -10.46 -13.72
N SER A 126 -9.27 -11.63 -13.67
CA SER A 126 -9.16 -12.54 -14.82
C SER A 126 -10.55 -12.65 -15.44
N ILE A 127 -10.61 -12.37 -16.74
CA ILE A 127 -11.78 -12.52 -17.61
C ILE A 127 -12.43 -13.88 -17.38
#